data_AF-A0A211ZHG2-F1
#
_entry.id   AF-A0A211ZHG2-F1
#
_cell.length_a   1.000
_cell.length_b   1.000
_cell.length_c   1.000
_cell.angle_alpha   90.00
_cell.angle_beta   90.00
_cell.angle_gamma   90.00
#
_symmetry.space_group_name_H-M   'P 1'
#
loop_
_entity.id
_entity.type
_entity.pdbx_description
1 polymer ?
#
loop_
_entity_poly.entity_id
_entity_poly.type
_entity_poly.pdbx_seq_one_letter_code
_entity_poly.pdbx_strand_id
1 'polypeptide(L)'
;MATIGSFTKSGDGFTGSVKTLTLNVKATIRPAERENDKAPDYRIFAGATEFGAAWKKTSNAGRNYLSVKLDDPSFPAPIYASLVETEGNDDLSLIWSRRNGD
;
A
#
# COMPACT_ATOMS: atom_id res chain seq x y z
N MET A 1 -3.02 9.31 -12.49
CA MET A 1 -2.79 8.80 -11.11
C MET A 1 -3.97 9.20 -10.24
N ALA A 2 -4.28 8.46 -9.19
CA ALA A 2 -5.36 8.76 -8.25
C ALA A 2 -4.96 8.35 -6.84
N THR A 3 -5.26 9.17 -5.85
CA THR A 3 -5.13 8.80 -4.44
C THR A 3 -6.31 7.90 -4.08
N ILE A 4 -6.00 6.65 -3.72
CA ILE A 4 -6.97 5.61 -3.37
C ILE A 4 -6.87 5.21 -1.90
N GLY A 5 -6.16 5.98 -1.08
CA GLY A 5 -6.05 5.73 0.34
C GLY A 5 -5.24 6.79 1.06
N SER A 6 -5.50 6.90 2.36
CA SER A 6 -4.79 7.77 3.29
C SER A 6 -4.45 6.95 4.52
N PHE A 7 -3.21 7.07 4.98
CA PHE A 7 -2.64 6.31 6.08
C PHE A 7 -1.81 7.21 6.98
N THR A 8 -1.61 6.77 8.21
CA THR A 8 -0.65 7.33 9.16
C THR A 8 0.24 6.22 9.70
N LYS A 9 1.47 6.57 10.10
CA LYS A 9 2.34 5.65 10.84
C LYS A 9 1.70 5.27 12.17
N SER A 10 1.82 4.00 12.54
CA SER A 10 1.28 3.45 13.79
C SER A 10 2.22 2.36 14.30
N GLY A 11 3.17 2.75 15.16
CA GLY A 11 4.27 1.87 15.58
C GLY A 11 5.11 1.46 14.37
N ASP A 12 5.32 0.16 14.21
CA ASP A 12 6.12 -0.40 13.10
C ASP A 12 5.33 -0.53 11.79
N GLY A 13 4.02 -0.26 11.82
CA GLY A 13 3.11 -0.39 10.69
C GLY A 13 2.38 0.92 10.34
N PHE A 14 1.26 0.78 9.65
CA PHE A 14 0.43 1.91 9.22
C PHE A 14 -1.06 1.58 9.39
N THR A 15 -1.85 2.60 9.72
CA THR A 15 -3.32 2.48 9.80
C THR A 15 -3.96 3.53 8.91
N GLY A 16 -5.03 3.17 8.21
CA GLY A 16 -5.66 4.08 7.27
C GLY A 16 -6.87 3.47 6.60
N SER A 17 -7.09 3.87 5.35
CA SER A 17 -8.17 3.34 4.52
C SER A 17 -7.76 3.20 3.07
N VAL A 18 -8.42 2.26 2.38
CA VAL A 18 -8.38 2.14 0.92
C VAL A 18 -9.78 2.42 0.40
N LYS A 19 -9.87 3.35 -0.55
CA LYS A 19 -11.11 3.80 -1.16
C LYS A 19 -10.99 3.89 -2.68
N THR A 20 -11.85 3.16 -3.36
CA THR A 20 -12.14 3.27 -4.79
C THR A 20 -13.64 3.49 -4.98
N LEU A 21 -14.15 3.49 -6.22
CA LEU A 21 -15.60 3.58 -6.46
C LEU A 21 -16.37 2.36 -5.90
N THR A 22 -15.73 1.21 -5.80
CA THR A 22 -16.36 -0.06 -5.37
C THR A 22 -15.85 -0.59 -4.04
N LEU A 23 -14.75 -0.04 -3.51
CA LEU A 23 -14.12 -0.45 -2.26
C LEU A 23 -14.07 0.73 -1.29
N ASN A 24 -14.43 0.51 -0.03
CA ASN A 24 -14.24 1.49 1.03
C ASN A 24 -14.00 0.77 2.36
N VAL A 25 -12.73 0.52 2.68
CA VAL A 25 -12.34 -0.30 3.84
C VAL A 25 -11.32 0.42 4.70
N LYS A 26 -11.43 0.24 6.02
CA LYS A 26 -10.31 0.51 6.93
C LYS A 26 -9.25 -0.56 6.71
N ALA A 27 -7.99 -0.14 6.66
CA ALA A 27 -6.88 -1.03 6.39
C ALA A 27 -5.75 -0.81 7.41
N THR A 28 -5.08 -1.91 7.77
CA THR A 28 -3.83 -1.89 8.54
C THR A 28 -2.73 -2.55 7.73
N ILE A 29 -1.57 -1.91 7.69
CA ILE A 29 -0.34 -2.42 7.07
C ILE A 29 0.57 -2.85 8.22
N ARG A 30 0.87 -4.15 8.32
CA ARG A 30 1.59 -4.75 9.44
C ARG A 30 2.92 -5.33 8.96
N PRO A 31 4.02 -5.19 9.72
CA PRO A 31 5.29 -5.82 9.37
C PRO A 31 5.12 -7.32 9.12
N ALA A 32 5.89 -7.85 8.17
CA ALA A 32 5.95 -9.26 7.88
C ALA A 32 7.38 -9.77 8.13
N GLU A 33 7.50 -11.02 8.58
CA GLU A 33 8.80 -11.69 8.62
C GLU A 33 9.28 -11.93 7.17
N ARG A 34 10.50 -11.50 6.88
CA ARG A 34 11.10 -11.69 5.55
C ARG A 34 11.75 -13.06 5.48
N GLU A 35 11.11 -13.97 4.76
CA GLU A 35 11.65 -15.31 4.50
C GLU A 35 12.73 -15.30 3.41
N ASN A 36 12.68 -14.32 2.49
CA ASN A 36 13.63 -14.14 1.40
C ASN A 36 13.54 -12.71 0.83
N ASP A 37 14.42 -12.36 -0.10
CA ASP A 37 14.48 -11.00 -0.69
C ASP A 37 13.22 -10.60 -1.46
N LYS A 38 12.46 -11.58 -1.97
CA LYS A 38 11.20 -11.35 -2.68
C LYS A 38 9.99 -11.28 -1.73
N ALA A 39 10.14 -11.72 -0.48
CA ALA A 39 9.10 -11.66 0.52
C ALA A 39 8.73 -10.20 0.81
N PRO A 40 7.44 -9.92 1.10
CA PRO A 40 7.01 -8.57 1.41
C PRO A 40 7.58 -8.10 2.76
N ASP A 41 7.79 -6.79 2.86
CA ASP A 41 8.10 -6.12 4.13
C ASP A 41 6.85 -5.99 5.01
N TYR A 42 5.68 -5.92 4.38
CA TYR A 42 4.40 -5.70 5.04
C TYR A 42 3.27 -6.50 4.42
N ARG A 43 2.30 -6.90 5.24
CA ARG A 43 1.00 -7.45 4.84
C ARG A 43 -0.11 -6.44 5.12
N ILE A 44 -1.14 -6.43 4.27
CA ILE A 44 -2.23 -5.44 4.31
C ILE A 44 -3.54 -6.17 4.65
N PHE A 45 -4.23 -5.69 5.69
CA PHE A 45 -5.42 -6.32 6.24
C PHE A 45 -6.61 -5.37 6.30
N ALA A 46 -7.80 -5.89 6.00
CA ALA A 46 -9.09 -5.31 6.36
C ALA A 46 -9.68 -6.16 7.50
N GLY A 47 -9.58 -5.66 8.73
CA GLY A 47 -9.88 -6.46 9.92
C GLY A 47 -8.92 -7.66 10.04
N ALA A 48 -9.47 -8.86 9.90
CA ALA A 48 -8.71 -10.12 9.91
C ALA A 48 -8.37 -10.66 8.51
N THR A 49 -8.92 -10.05 7.45
CA THR A 49 -8.74 -10.53 6.06
C THR A 49 -7.50 -9.88 5.45
N GLU A 50 -6.52 -10.68 5.07
CA GLU A 50 -5.38 -10.21 4.27
C GLU A 50 -5.82 -9.99 2.81
N PHE A 51 -5.45 -8.87 2.22
CA PHE A 51 -5.81 -8.53 0.83
C PHE A 51 -4.70 -7.82 0.07
N GLY A 52 -3.48 -7.84 0.59
CA GLY A 52 -2.37 -7.19 -0.08
C GLY A 52 -1.04 -7.28 0.66
N ALA A 53 -0.02 -6.77 0.00
CA ALA A 53 1.34 -6.76 0.50
C ALA A 53 2.08 -5.50 0.06
N ALA A 54 3.15 -5.15 0.76
CA ALA A 54 3.99 -4.02 0.42
C ALA A 54 5.48 -4.32 0.60
N TRP A 55 6.29 -3.65 -0.21
CA TRP A 55 7.76 -3.74 -0.21
C TRP A 55 8.35 -2.35 -0.06
N LYS A 56 9.35 -2.20 0.81
CA LYS A 56 10.14 -0.97 0.91
C LYS A 56 10.95 -0.81 -0.37
N LYS A 57 10.85 0.37 -0.99
CA LYS A 57 11.63 0.75 -2.16
C LYS A 57 12.14 2.17 -2.03
N THR A 58 13.20 2.45 -2.76
CA THR A 58 13.75 3.80 -2.93
C THR A 58 13.61 4.17 -4.40
N SER A 59 13.10 5.38 -4.68
CA SER A 59 12.97 5.89 -6.04
C SER A 59 14.33 6.32 -6.61
N ASN A 60 14.40 6.53 -7.93
CA ASN A 60 15.60 7.07 -8.57
C ASN A 60 16.02 8.44 -8.02
N ALA A 61 15.08 9.18 -7.45
CA ALA A 61 15.31 10.47 -6.79
C ALA A 61 15.65 10.32 -5.29
N GLY A 62 15.95 9.10 -4.81
CA GLY A 62 16.36 8.83 -3.43
C GLY A 62 15.22 8.84 -2.40
N ARG A 63 13.96 8.91 -2.83
CA ARG A 63 12.81 8.96 -1.90
C ARG A 63 12.33 7.56 -1.54
N ASN A 64 12.18 7.29 -0.25
CA ASN A 64 11.62 6.03 0.24
C ASN A 64 10.10 6.00 0.05
N TYR A 65 9.57 4.84 -0.30
CA TYR A 65 8.15 4.58 -0.45
C TYR A 65 7.85 3.09 -0.24
N LEU A 66 6.59 2.74 -0.04
CA LEU A 66 6.16 1.35 -0.15
C LEU A 66 5.55 1.09 -1.53
N SER A 67 6.12 0.13 -2.26
CA SER A 67 5.47 -0.47 -3.42
C SER A 67 4.38 -1.39 -2.91
N VAL A 68 3.12 -1.13 -3.26
CA VAL A 68 1.94 -1.84 -2.75
C VAL A 68 1.31 -2.67 -3.87
N LYS A 69 0.90 -3.90 -3.53
CA LYS A 69 0.03 -4.75 -4.34
C LYS A 69 -1.21 -5.08 -3.52
N LEU A 70 -2.39 -4.72 -3.99
CA LEU A 70 -3.68 -5.16 -3.45
C LEU A 70 -4.25 -6.23 -4.38
N ASP A 71 -4.63 -7.36 -3.82
CA ASP A 71 -5.03 -8.55 -4.58
C ASP A 71 -6.07 -9.31 -3.74
N ASP A 72 -7.34 -9.02 -4.02
CA ASP A 72 -8.52 -9.62 -3.39
C ASP A 72 -9.35 -10.32 -4.48
N PRO A 73 -10.04 -11.43 -4.20
CA PRO A 73 -10.88 -12.12 -5.18
C PRO A 73 -11.97 -11.25 -5.84
N SER A 74 -12.38 -10.13 -5.23
CA SER A 74 -13.32 -9.18 -5.84
C SER A 74 -12.70 -8.30 -6.93
N PHE A 75 -11.37 -8.30 -7.06
CA PHE A 75 -10.68 -7.51 -8.09
C PHE A 75 -10.51 -8.32 -9.38
N PRO A 76 -10.79 -7.73 -10.55
CA PRO A 76 -10.55 -8.42 -11.82
C PRO A 76 -9.06 -8.64 -12.11
N ALA A 77 -8.18 -7.90 -11.45
CA ALA A 77 -6.73 -8.04 -11.49
C ALA A 77 -6.10 -7.31 -10.27
N PRO A 78 -4.84 -7.63 -9.91
CA PRO A 78 -4.16 -6.93 -8.84
C PRO A 78 -4.02 -5.42 -9.09
N ILE A 79 -4.20 -4.62 -8.04
CA ILE A 79 -4.02 -3.17 -8.05
C ILE A 79 -2.62 -2.86 -7.51
N TYR A 80 -1.80 -2.18 -8.31
CA TYR A 80 -0.47 -1.72 -7.91
C TYR A 80 -0.50 -0.23 -7.57
N ALA A 81 0.04 0.13 -6.41
CA ALA A 81 0.07 1.49 -5.92
C ALA A 81 1.39 1.80 -5.19
N SER A 82 1.61 3.07 -4.86
CA SER A 82 2.73 3.51 -4.05
C SER A 82 2.21 4.24 -2.82
N LEU A 83 2.63 3.81 -1.62
CA LEU A 83 2.41 4.57 -0.39
C LEU A 83 3.58 5.52 -0.20
N VAL A 84 3.30 6.82 -0.22
CA VAL A 84 4.30 7.89 -0.10
C VAL A 84 3.91 8.86 1.00
N GLU A 85 4.90 9.41 1.71
CA GLU A 85 4.68 10.49 2.66
C GLU A 85 4.17 11.74 1.92
N THR A 86 3.17 12.39 2.50
CA THR A 86 2.70 13.70 2.04
C THR A 86 3.45 14.82 2.77
N GLU A 87 3.66 15.95 2.10
CA GLU A 87 4.38 17.07 2.71
C GLU A 87 3.62 17.64 3.92
N GLY A 88 4.34 17.79 5.05
CA GLY A 88 3.91 18.62 6.18
C GLY A 88 3.34 17.89 7.39
N ASN A 89 2.89 16.63 7.27
CA ASN A 89 2.40 15.80 8.38
C ASN A 89 2.83 14.34 8.16
N ASP A 90 2.92 13.53 9.23
CA ASP A 90 3.18 12.07 9.19
C ASP A 90 2.10 11.24 8.44
N ASP A 91 1.31 11.91 7.60
CA ASP A 91 0.30 11.37 6.71
C ASP A 91 0.97 10.80 5.45
N LEU A 92 0.36 9.72 4.94
CA LEU A 92 0.79 9.03 3.74
C LEU A 92 -0.38 8.87 2.79
N SER A 93 -0.11 9.07 1.50
CA SER A 93 -1.07 8.85 0.42
C SER A 93 -0.76 7.55 -0.31
N LEU A 94 -1.79 6.72 -0.49
CA LEU A 94 -1.73 5.55 -1.35
C LEU A 94 -2.13 5.96 -2.77
N ILE A 95 -1.15 6.08 -3.65
CA ILE A 95 -1.31 6.59 -5.00
C ILE A 95 -1.32 5.42 -5.98
N TRP A 96 -2.43 5.23 -6.66
CA TRP A 96 -2.56 4.30 -7.78
C TRP A 96 -2.27 5.02 -9.10
N SER A 97 -1.57 4.33 -10.00
CA SER A 97 -1.46 4.72 -11.40
C SER A 97 -1.78 3.53 -12.28
N ARG A 98 -2.52 3.79 -13.37
CA ARG A 98 -2.68 2.79 -14.42
C ARG A 98 -1.32 2.62 -15.08
N ARG A 99 -0.79 1.39 -15.11
CA ARG A 99 0.33 1.06 -15.99
C ARG A 99 -0.17 1.22 -17.42
N ASN A 100 0.36 2.19 -18.15
CA ASN A 100 0.26 2.14 -19.60
C ASN A 100 1.10 0.93 -20.02
N GLY A 101 0.48 -0.06 -20.64
CA GLY A 101 1.21 -1.15 -21.26
C GLY A 101 1.90 -0.59 -22.48
N ASP A 102 3.19 -0.28 -22.33
CA ASP A 102 4.16 -0.35 -23.43
C ASP A 102 5.01 -1.60 -23.21
#